data_AF-A0A160TI63-F1
#
_entry.id   AF-A0A160TI63-F1
#
_cell.length_a   1.000
_cell.length_b   1.000
_cell.length_c   1.000
_cell.angle_alpha   90.00
_cell.angle_beta   90.00
_cell.angle_gamma   90.00
#
_symmetry.space_group_name_H-M   'P 1'
#
loop_
_entity.id
_entity.type
_entity.pdbx_description
1 polymer ?
#
loop_
_entity_poly.entity_id
_entity_poly.type
_entity_poly.pdbx_seq_one_letter_code
_entity_poly.pdbx_strand_id
1 'polypeptide(L)'
;MSVWVTRAAPDNLATARRLKGMGYGAVVVPVIRTRPLDHEPVEGRPDAIVFTSAHAVRHHQRPAVNDTVPVFAVSEGIARVALSMGYANVTSTGGDEDILLGLLAHILPPGGRVVEFCSPRTAHGLSQSLAARGFRVDHLPVYDTVAVDPADMDGAAAFAAGVGGIVIHSRAGARSVRRIIERNGWRGRIWCISPASAAHLSGLGGVTLSCAAEPTEAALLDLVRREALPTRWPAEATADRKALLPVRMPISGRIRPLPANDPAPLD
;
A
#
# COMPACT_ATOMS: atom_id res chain seq x y z
N MET A 1 20.93 -13.46 5.99
CA MET A 1 19.74 -14.07 5.38
C MET A 1 19.12 -13.08 4.41
N SER A 2 18.34 -13.57 3.45
CA SER A 2 17.48 -12.74 2.61
C SER A 2 16.02 -12.83 3.08
N VAL A 3 15.29 -11.73 2.92
CA VAL A 3 13.89 -11.61 3.29
C VAL A 3 13.08 -11.34 2.02
N TRP A 4 12.02 -12.13 1.82
CA TRP A 4 11.06 -11.91 0.75
C TRP A 4 10.07 -10.81 1.12
N VAL A 5 10.07 -9.73 0.34
CA VAL A 5 9.10 -8.64 0.41
C VAL A 5 7.97 -8.88 -0.58
N THR A 6 6.76 -9.12 -0.05
CA THR A 6 5.60 -9.64 -0.81
C THR A 6 4.58 -8.58 -1.20
N ARG A 7 4.62 -7.40 -0.55
CA ARG A 7 3.63 -6.33 -0.76
C ARG A 7 3.72 -5.70 -2.16
N ALA A 8 2.69 -4.96 -2.54
CA ALA A 8 2.62 -4.26 -3.82
C ALA A 8 3.66 -3.12 -3.91
N ALA A 9 4.04 -2.80 -5.15
CA ALA A 9 4.79 -1.59 -5.46
C ALA A 9 3.95 -0.32 -5.21
N PRO A 10 4.60 0.83 -4.89
CA PRO A 10 6.04 1.03 -4.71
C PRO A 10 6.54 0.72 -3.28
N ASP A 11 5.65 0.44 -2.33
CA ASP A 11 6.01 0.30 -0.91
C ASP A 11 6.98 -0.88 -0.66
N ASN A 12 6.92 -1.92 -1.49
CA ASN A 12 7.87 -3.03 -1.47
C ASN A 12 9.34 -2.60 -1.57
N LEU A 13 9.65 -1.59 -2.39
CA LEU A 13 11.00 -1.06 -2.55
C LEU A 13 11.43 -0.29 -1.30
N ALA A 14 10.51 0.43 -0.65
CA ALA A 14 10.79 1.11 0.61
C ALA A 14 11.11 0.10 1.73
N THR A 15 10.31 -0.96 1.87
CA THR A 15 10.59 -2.07 2.79
C THR A 15 11.95 -2.72 2.48
N ALA A 16 12.24 -3.00 1.21
CA ALA A 16 13.50 -3.61 0.79
C ALA A 16 14.72 -2.73 1.11
N ARG A 17 14.64 -1.41 0.92
CA ARG A 17 15.71 -0.47 1.30
C ARG A 17 15.95 -0.49 2.82
N ARG A 18 14.88 -0.53 3.63
CA ARG A 18 15.00 -0.58 5.10
C ARG A 18 15.63 -1.88 5.56
N LEU A 19 15.21 -3.03 5.00
CA LEU A 19 15.83 -4.33 5.28
C LEU A 19 17.32 -4.36 4.91
N LYS A 20 17.70 -3.79 3.76
CA LYS A 20 19.10 -3.65 3.36
C LYS A 20 19.89 -2.76 4.32
N GLY A 21 19.31 -1.63 4.74
CA GLY A 21 19.90 -0.76 5.76
C GLY A 21 20.11 -1.44 7.13
N MET A 22 19.36 -2.51 7.41
CA MET A 22 19.52 -3.36 8.60
C MET A 22 20.52 -4.51 8.40
N GLY A 23 21.15 -4.63 7.23
CA GLY A 23 22.12 -5.70 6.93
C GLY A 23 21.51 -6.98 6.35
N TYR A 24 20.23 -7.00 5.98
CA TYR A 24 19.58 -8.17 5.36
C TYR A 24 19.54 -8.08 3.84
N GLY A 25 19.59 -9.23 3.16
CA GLY A 25 19.20 -9.31 1.76
C GLY A 25 17.69 -9.08 1.62
N ALA A 26 17.25 -8.46 0.52
CA ALA A 26 15.83 -8.25 0.25
C ALA A 26 15.49 -8.71 -1.17
N VAL A 27 14.64 -9.73 -1.27
CA VAL A 27 14.08 -10.25 -2.52
C VAL A 27 12.70 -9.62 -2.71
N VAL A 28 12.53 -8.83 -3.77
CA VAL A 28 11.30 -8.07 -4.02
C VAL A 28 10.51 -8.77 -5.12
N VAL A 29 9.51 -9.55 -4.70
CA VAL A 29 8.61 -10.25 -5.63
C VAL A 29 7.19 -10.06 -5.10
N PRO A 30 6.43 -9.09 -5.63
CA PRO A 30 5.07 -8.83 -5.19
C PRO A 30 4.17 -10.04 -5.46
N VAL A 31 3.36 -10.40 -4.47
CA VAL A 31 2.29 -11.41 -4.63
C VAL A 31 0.92 -10.77 -4.86
N ILE A 32 0.87 -9.45 -4.72
CA ILE A 32 -0.29 -8.60 -4.97
C ILE A 32 0.14 -7.37 -5.75
N ARG A 33 -0.77 -6.83 -6.56
CA ARG A 33 -0.62 -5.55 -7.23
C ARG A 33 -1.85 -4.68 -6.97
N THR A 34 -1.67 -3.37 -7.13
CA THR A 34 -2.80 -2.45 -7.14
C THR A 34 -3.13 -2.04 -8.57
N ARG A 35 -4.43 -1.92 -8.86
CA ARG A 35 -4.93 -1.40 -10.14
C ARG A 35 -5.89 -0.25 -9.85
N PRO A 36 -5.96 0.78 -10.70
CA PRO A 36 -6.98 1.81 -10.59
C PRO A 36 -8.37 1.19 -10.81
N LEU A 37 -9.38 1.84 -10.25
CA LEU A 37 -10.78 1.62 -10.57
C LEU A 37 -11.35 2.88 -11.17
N ASP A 38 -12.17 2.72 -12.21
CA ASP A 38 -12.99 3.82 -12.70
C ASP A 38 -14.04 4.16 -11.64
N HIS A 39 -14.19 5.45 -11.39
CA HIS A 39 -15.18 5.97 -10.47
C HIS A 39 -15.74 7.27 -11.04
N GLU A 40 -16.99 7.58 -10.71
CA GLU A 40 -17.56 8.87 -11.07
C GLU A 40 -16.80 10.00 -10.37
N PRO A 41 -16.64 11.16 -11.02
CA PRO A 41 -16.08 12.34 -10.38
C PRO A 41 -16.84 12.67 -9.10
N VAL A 42 -16.13 13.15 -8.08
CA VAL A 42 -16.78 13.66 -6.87
C VAL A 42 -17.60 14.89 -7.25
N GLU A 43 -18.93 14.76 -7.16
CA GLU A 43 -19.83 15.88 -7.40
C GLU A 43 -19.70 16.91 -6.28
N GLY A 44 -19.57 18.19 -6.64
CA GLY A 44 -19.43 19.29 -5.69
C GLY A 44 -18.14 19.24 -4.84
N ARG A 45 -17.95 20.27 -4.00
CA ARG A 45 -16.81 20.34 -3.09
C ARG A 45 -17.14 19.59 -1.79
N PRO A 46 -16.36 18.55 -1.39
CA PRO A 46 -16.52 17.93 -0.08
C PRO A 46 -15.99 18.85 1.03
N ASP A 47 -16.47 18.64 2.25
CA ASP A 47 -16.00 19.37 3.43
C ASP A 47 -14.66 18.82 3.93
N ALA A 48 -14.39 17.52 3.71
CA ALA A 48 -13.08 16.92 3.95
C ALA A 48 -12.81 15.70 3.04
N ILE A 49 -11.54 15.40 2.85
CA ILE A 49 -11.07 14.16 2.24
C ILE A 49 -10.34 13.33 3.29
N VAL A 50 -10.58 12.02 3.30
CA VAL A 50 -9.89 11.08 4.18
C VAL A 50 -9.17 10.02 3.35
N PHE A 51 -7.89 9.78 3.68
CA PHE A 51 -7.10 8.69 3.14
C PHE A 51 -6.67 7.70 4.23
N THR A 52 -7.14 6.47 4.08
CA THR A 52 -6.75 5.32 4.91
C THR A 52 -5.64 4.47 4.30
N SER A 53 -5.26 4.76 3.05
CA SER A 53 -4.27 4.00 2.29
C SER A 53 -3.46 4.91 1.37
N ALA A 54 -2.13 4.74 1.37
CA ALA A 54 -1.25 5.41 0.43
C ALA A 54 -1.52 4.98 -1.03
N HIS A 55 -2.15 3.81 -1.25
CA HIS A 55 -2.58 3.40 -2.58
C HIS A 55 -3.80 4.20 -3.05
N ALA A 56 -4.73 4.56 -2.15
CA ALA A 56 -5.85 5.44 -2.53
C ALA A 56 -5.34 6.80 -3.00
N VAL A 57 -4.38 7.39 -2.28
CA VAL A 57 -3.75 8.65 -2.67
C VAL A 57 -3.12 8.57 -4.07
N ARG A 58 -2.42 7.47 -4.37
CA ARG A 58 -1.70 7.29 -5.64
C ARG A 58 -2.60 7.03 -6.83
N HIS A 59 -3.76 6.41 -6.60
CA HIS A 59 -4.73 6.07 -7.65
C HIS A 59 -5.83 7.12 -7.79
N HIS A 60 -6.04 7.98 -6.79
CA HIS A 60 -6.97 9.09 -6.92
C HIS A 60 -6.34 10.23 -7.74
N GLN A 61 -6.98 10.56 -8.86
CA GLN A 61 -6.58 11.68 -9.72
C GLN A 61 -7.07 12.99 -9.10
N ARG A 62 -6.15 13.76 -8.52
CA ARG A 62 -6.45 15.05 -7.87
C ARG A 62 -6.99 16.06 -8.90
N PRO A 63 -8.25 16.53 -8.79
CA PRO A 63 -8.70 17.68 -9.56
C PRO A 63 -8.02 18.95 -9.03
N ALA A 64 -7.61 19.86 -9.92
CA ALA A 64 -6.87 21.08 -9.55
C ALA A 64 -7.64 22.04 -8.61
N VAL A 65 -8.94 21.84 -8.40
CA VAL A 65 -9.85 22.73 -7.64
C VAL A 65 -9.84 22.47 -6.12
N ASN A 66 -9.01 21.55 -5.62
CA ASN A 66 -9.14 21.00 -4.26
C ASN A 66 -8.14 21.51 -3.21
N ASP A 67 -7.36 22.56 -3.49
CA ASP A 67 -6.28 23.03 -2.59
C ASP A 67 -6.79 23.60 -1.26
N THR A 68 -8.08 23.92 -1.17
CA THR A 68 -8.72 24.45 0.05
C THR A 68 -9.42 23.41 0.89
N VAL A 69 -9.60 22.18 0.41
CA VAL A 69 -10.28 21.12 1.16
C VAL A 69 -9.28 20.49 2.15
N PRO A 70 -9.62 20.39 3.45
CA PRO A 70 -8.76 19.71 4.41
C PRO A 70 -8.66 18.22 4.10
N VAL A 71 -7.44 17.71 4.13
CA VAL A 71 -7.12 16.31 3.83
C VAL A 71 -6.62 15.64 5.10
N PHE A 72 -7.28 14.57 5.52
CA PHE A 72 -6.87 13.80 6.68
C PHE A 72 -6.27 12.46 6.25
N ALA A 73 -5.08 12.18 6.76
CA ALA A 73 -4.39 10.92 6.52
C ALA A 73 -4.26 10.17 7.85
N VAL A 74 -4.67 8.90 7.88
CA VAL A 74 -4.61 8.13 9.14
C VAL A 74 -3.20 7.80 9.60
N SER A 75 -2.16 8.09 8.82
CA SER A 75 -0.78 7.92 9.28
C SER A 75 0.18 8.87 8.58
N GLU A 76 1.32 9.09 9.22
CA GLU A 76 2.39 9.95 8.69
C GLU A 76 2.96 9.46 7.35
N GLY A 77 2.91 8.14 7.12
CA GLY A 77 3.29 7.57 5.82
C GLY A 77 2.33 7.98 4.71
N ILE A 78 1.03 8.01 5.00
CA ILE A 78 -0.01 8.38 4.03
C ILE A 78 0.02 9.90 3.82
N ALA A 79 0.18 10.69 4.88
CA ALA A 79 0.28 12.15 4.81
C ALA A 79 1.41 12.59 3.87
N ARG A 80 2.61 12.02 4.04
CA ARG A 80 3.75 12.29 3.15
C ARG A 80 3.47 11.93 1.69
N VAL A 81 2.77 10.83 1.44
CA VAL A 81 2.37 10.46 0.06
C VAL A 81 1.38 11.48 -0.49
N ALA A 82 0.39 11.92 0.30
CA ALA A 82 -0.56 12.95 -0.11
C ALA A 82 0.14 14.27 -0.47
N LEU A 83 1.03 14.75 0.40
CA LEU A 83 1.85 15.93 0.13
C LEU A 83 2.67 15.78 -1.17
N SER A 84 3.32 14.62 -1.36
CA SER A 84 4.10 14.36 -2.58
C SER A 84 3.27 14.29 -3.87
N MET A 85 1.96 13.99 -3.74
CA MET A 85 0.99 13.97 -4.85
C MET A 85 0.30 15.33 -5.03
N GLY A 86 0.76 16.37 -4.32
CA GLY A 86 0.28 17.73 -4.46
C GLY A 86 -0.96 18.06 -3.63
N TYR A 87 -1.42 17.21 -2.71
CA TYR A 87 -2.47 17.64 -1.78
C TYR A 87 -1.94 18.73 -0.85
N ALA A 88 -2.75 19.75 -0.61
CA ALA A 88 -2.53 20.77 0.41
C ALA A 88 -3.35 20.48 1.68
N ASN A 89 -3.08 21.19 2.77
CA ASN A 89 -3.82 21.09 4.04
C ASN A 89 -3.94 19.66 4.57
N VAL A 90 -2.83 18.91 4.52
CA VAL A 90 -2.77 17.50 4.93
C VAL A 90 -2.46 17.40 6.43
N THR A 91 -3.37 16.78 7.18
CA THR A 91 -3.22 16.50 8.62
C THR A 91 -3.12 14.99 8.84
N SER A 92 -2.08 14.57 9.56
CA SER A 92 -1.87 13.19 9.99
C SER A 92 -2.52 12.94 11.35
N THR A 93 -3.20 11.81 11.53
CA THR A 93 -3.79 11.42 12.84
C THR A 93 -2.97 10.35 13.57
N GLY A 94 -1.78 10.03 13.07
CA GLY A 94 -0.83 9.16 13.77
C GLY A 94 -1.23 7.69 13.90
N GLY A 95 -2.32 7.26 13.27
CA GLY A 95 -2.87 5.90 13.37
C GLY A 95 -4.08 5.81 14.30
N ASP A 96 -4.47 6.92 14.93
CA ASP A 96 -5.54 6.98 15.91
C ASP A 96 -6.85 7.43 15.25
N GLU A 97 -7.86 6.55 15.31
CA GLU A 97 -9.19 6.80 14.76
C GLU A 97 -9.97 7.81 15.61
N ASP A 98 -9.82 7.80 16.94
CA ASP A 98 -10.51 8.73 17.82
C ASP A 98 -9.99 10.17 17.62
N ILE A 99 -8.68 10.33 17.40
CA ILE A 99 -8.10 11.62 17.00
C ILE A 99 -8.70 12.09 15.67
N LEU A 100 -8.82 11.20 14.68
CA LEU A 100 -9.44 11.54 13.39
C LEU A 100 -10.89 12.02 13.55
N LEU A 101 -11.70 11.25 14.28
CA LEU A 101 -13.11 11.57 14.53
C LEU A 101 -13.26 12.89 15.30
N GLY A 102 -12.41 13.14 16.29
CA GLY A 102 -12.39 14.38 17.07
C GLY A 102 -12.02 15.59 16.22
N LEU A 103 -10.98 15.47 15.38
CA LEU A 103 -10.57 16.56 14.48
C LEU A 103 -11.66 16.90 13.47
N LEU A 104 -12.29 15.90 12.86
CA LEU A 104 -13.39 16.12 11.91
C LEU A 104 -14.58 16.78 12.59
N ALA A 105 -14.94 16.38 13.81
CA ALA A 105 -16.02 17.00 14.59
C ALA A 105 -15.73 18.43 15.01
N HIS A 106 -14.45 18.78 15.19
CA HIS A 106 -14.05 20.14 15.53
C HIS A 106 -14.04 21.08 14.33
N ILE A 107 -13.65 20.58 13.15
CA ILE A 107 -13.37 21.42 11.97
C ILE A 107 -14.60 21.52 11.05
N LEU A 108 -15.39 20.44 10.92
CA LEU A 108 -16.47 20.38 9.95
C LEU A 108 -17.80 20.84 10.54
N PRO A 109 -18.70 21.41 9.72
CA PRO A 109 -20.05 21.72 10.17
C PRO A 109 -20.82 20.44 10.54
N PRO A 110 -21.86 20.54 11.39
CA PRO A 110 -22.78 19.44 11.62
C PRO A 110 -23.33 18.88 10.30
N GLY A 111 -23.24 17.57 10.11
CA GLY A 111 -23.64 16.94 8.85
C GLY A 111 -22.65 17.10 7.70
N GLY A 112 -21.42 17.56 7.97
CA GLY A 112 -20.37 17.72 6.96
C GLY A 112 -20.15 16.47 6.11
N ARG A 113 -19.83 16.70 4.83
CA ARG A 113 -19.61 15.67 3.83
C ARG A 113 -18.12 15.29 3.77
N VAL A 114 -17.83 14.04 4.11
CA VAL A 114 -16.49 13.46 4.07
C VAL A 114 -16.41 12.49 2.90
N VAL A 115 -15.37 12.61 2.07
CA VAL A 115 -15.09 11.63 1.01
C VAL A 115 -13.90 10.77 1.44
N GLU A 116 -14.12 9.46 1.57
CA GLU A 116 -13.06 8.49 1.77
C GLU A 116 -12.73 7.82 0.43
N PHE A 117 -11.52 8.07 -0.08
CA PHE A 117 -11.00 7.30 -1.22
C PHE A 117 -10.38 6.01 -0.71
N CYS A 118 -10.84 4.87 -1.23
CA CYS A 118 -10.51 3.57 -0.64
C CYS A 118 -10.38 2.44 -1.69
N SER A 119 -10.19 1.23 -1.18
CA SER A 119 -10.37 0.00 -1.94
C SER A 119 -11.77 -0.55 -1.67
N PRO A 120 -12.44 -1.23 -2.63
CA PRO A 120 -13.74 -1.85 -2.37
C PRO A 120 -13.68 -2.95 -1.30
N ARG A 121 -12.47 -3.38 -0.93
CA ARG A 121 -12.22 -4.39 0.10
C ARG A 121 -11.79 -3.80 1.46
N THR A 122 -11.76 -2.47 1.60
CA THR A 122 -11.51 -1.82 2.89
C THR A 122 -12.70 -2.10 3.81
N ALA A 123 -12.42 -2.43 5.08
CA ALA A 123 -13.49 -2.61 6.06
C ALA A 123 -14.15 -1.24 6.32
N HIS A 124 -15.49 -1.18 6.26
CA HIS A 124 -16.28 0.04 6.46
C HIS A 124 -16.24 0.59 7.89
N GLY A 125 -15.30 0.17 8.75
CA GLY A 125 -15.24 0.54 10.17
C GLY A 125 -15.17 2.05 10.36
N LEU A 126 -14.20 2.71 9.72
CA LEU A 126 -14.10 4.17 9.75
C LEU A 126 -15.35 4.85 9.18
N SER A 127 -15.89 4.29 8.09
CA SER A 127 -17.18 4.66 7.48
C SER A 127 -18.31 4.78 8.49
N GLN A 128 -18.50 3.70 9.22
CA GLN A 128 -19.53 3.54 10.22
C GLN A 128 -19.28 4.47 11.41
N SER A 129 -18.03 4.59 11.88
CA SER A 129 -17.66 5.49 12.98
C SER A 129 -17.96 6.96 12.63
N LEU A 130 -17.65 7.39 11.42
CA LEU A 130 -17.93 8.74 10.93
C LEU A 130 -19.44 8.99 10.80
N ALA A 131 -20.18 8.04 10.22
CA ALA A 131 -21.63 8.14 10.10
C ALA A 131 -22.31 8.21 11.48
N ALA A 132 -21.83 7.44 12.48
CA ALA A 132 -22.32 7.47 13.85
C ALA A 132 -22.08 8.83 14.55
N ARG A 133 -21.13 9.64 14.06
CA ARG A 133 -20.89 11.02 14.50
C ARG A 133 -21.69 12.05 13.70
N GLY A 134 -22.58 11.61 12.81
CA GLY A 134 -23.49 12.47 12.04
C GLY A 134 -22.89 13.02 10.74
N PHE A 135 -21.71 12.55 10.30
CA PHE A 135 -21.17 12.93 9.00
C PHE A 135 -21.85 12.19 7.85
N ARG A 136 -21.97 12.86 6.70
CA ARG A 136 -22.28 12.18 5.44
C ARG A 136 -20.99 11.66 4.84
N VAL A 137 -20.87 10.35 4.67
CA VAL A 137 -19.62 9.75 4.19
C VAL A 137 -19.82 9.08 2.84
N ASP A 138 -19.08 9.58 1.86
CA ASP A 138 -18.99 8.98 0.54
C ASP A 138 -17.76 8.08 0.50
N HIS A 139 -18.00 6.78 0.42
CA HIS A 139 -16.95 5.81 0.14
C HIS A 139 -16.75 5.68 -1.36
N LEU A 140 -15.59 6.11 -1.85
CA LEU A 140 -15.28 6.06 -3.27
C LEU A 140 -14.12 5.09 -3.54
N PRO A 141 -14.41 3.89 -4.08
CA PRO A 141 -13.38 2.96 -4.49
C PRO A 141 -12.57 3.51 -5.67
N VAL A 142 -11.29 3.82 -5.46
CA VAL A 142 -10.39 4.36 -6.52
C VAL A 142 -9.33 3.36 -6.96
N TYR A 143 -9.15 2.28 -6.19
CA TYR A 143 -8.19 1.25 -6.52
C TYR A 143 -8.62 -0.11 -6.01
N ASP A 144 -8.03 -1.16 -6.58
CA ASP A 144 -8.22 -2.50 -6.10
C ASP A 144 -6.89 -3.22 -5.86
N THR A 145 -6.86 -4.11 -4.85
CA THR A 145 -5.69 -4.94 -4.53
C THR A 145 -5.91 -6.36 -5.03
N VAL A 146 -5.33 -6.72 -6.17
CA VAL A 146 -5.50 -8.04 -6.80
C VAL A 146 -4.29 -8.93 -6.57
N ALA A 147 -4.50 -10.24 -6.50
CA ALA A 147 -3.41 -11.20 -6.49
C ALA A 147 -2.66 -11.17 -7.83
N VAL A 148 -1.35 -11.38 -7.78
CA VAL A 148 -0.54 -11.65 -8.98
C VAL A 148 -0.66 -13.14 -9.30
N ASP A 149 -0.84 -13.48 -10.57
CA ASP A 149 -0.82 -14.89 -10.99
C ASP A 149 0.57 -15.47 -10.75
N PRO A 150 0.71 -16.65 -10.11
CA PRO A 150 2.01 -17.31 -9.98
C PRO A 150 2.78 -17.50 -11.30
N ALA A 151 2.09 -17.57 -12.45
CA ALA A 151 2.74 -17.62 -13.76
C ALA A 151 3.37 -16.27 -14.17
N ASP A 152 2.78 -15.15 -13.72
CA ASP A 152 3.30 -13.79 -13.93
C ASP A 152 4.37 -13.42 -12.88
N MET A 153 4.48 -14.23 -11.83
CA MET A 153 5.53 -14.08 -10.83
C MET A 153 6.77 -14.81 -11.32
N ASP A 154 7.61 -14.12 -12.10
CA ASP A 154 8.92 -14.63 -12.52
C ASP A 154 9.59 -15.37 -11.35
N GLY A 155 9.90 -16.66 -11.53
CA GLY A 155 10.67 -17.44 -10.58
C GLY A 155 10.12 -17.58 -9.14
N ALA A 156 8.82 -17.35 -8.87
CA ALA A 156 8.26 -17.38 -7.49
C ALA A 156 8.66 -18.61 -6.66
N ALA A 157 8.66 -19.79 -7.28
CA ALA A 157 9.10 -21.04 -6.66
C ALA A 157 10.61 -21.06 -6.35
N ALA A 158 11.43 -20.56 -7.29
CA ALA A 158 12.87 -20.42 -7.10
C ALA A 158 13.22 -19.39 -6.01
N PHE A 159 12.44 -18.32 -5.89
CA PHE A 159 12.61 -17.30 -4.86
C PHE A 159 12.26 -17.81 -3.46
N ALA A 160 11.16 -18.56 -3.32
CA ALA A 160 10.80 -19.18 -2.05
C ALA A 160 11.93 -20.11 -1.55
N ALA A 161 12.51 -20.93 -2.42
CA ALA A 161 13.56 -21.88 -2.05
C ALA A 161 14.84 -21.22 -1.49
N GLY A 162 15.12 -19.96 -1.84
CA GLY A 162 16.34 -19.25 -1.42
C GLY A 162 16.17 -18.27 -0.26
N VAL A 163 14.97 -17.92 0.17
CA VAL A 163 14.76 -16.88 1.20
C VAL A 163 14.72 -17.45 2.62
N GLY A 164 15.40 -16.75 3.53
CA GLY A 164 15.45 -17.13 4.96
C GLY A 164 14.22 -16.70 5.75
N GLY A 165 13.37 -15.85 5.17
CA GLY A 165 12.07 -15.51 5.75
C GLY A 165 11.23 -14.59 4.87
N ILE A 166 9.99 -14.38 5.27
CA ILE A 166 8.97 -13.66 4.48
C ILE A 166 8.35 -12.57 5.34
N VAL A 167 8.15 -11.38 4.78
CA VAL A 167 7.36 -10.32 5.43
C VAL A 167 5.99 -10.18 4.77
N ILE A 168 4.95 -10.07 5.58
CA ILE A 168 3.54 -10.02 5.18
C ILE A 168 2.88 -8.77 5.74
N HIS A 169 2.37 -7.94 4.84
CA HIS A 169 1.78 -6.63 5.19
C HIS A 169 0.25 -6.58 5.10
N SER A 170 -0.40 -7.65 4.65
CA SER A 170 -1.86 -7.65 4.49
C SER A 170 -2.44 -9.06 4.43
N ARG A 171 -3.74 -9.16 4.69
CA ARG A 171 -4.52 -10.38 4.51
C ARG A 171 -4.46 -10.90 3.06
N ALA A 172 -4.49 -10.00 2.08
CA ALA A 172 -4.42 -10.37 0.66
C ALA A 172 -3.04 -10.94 0.29
N GLY A 173 -1.96 -10.34 0.79
CA GLY A 173 -0.61 -10.87 0.65
C GLY A 173 -0.46 -12.24 1.31
N ALA A 174 -0.96 -12.38 2.54
CA ALA A 174 -0.94 -13.65 3.29
C ALA A 174 -1.62 -14.79 2.53
N ARG A 175 -2.84 -14.55 1.99
CA ARG A 175 -3.56 -15.56 1.20
C ARG A 175 -2.80 -15.98 -0.06
N SER A 176 -2.14 -15.03 -0.71
CA SER A 176 -1.38 -15.31 -1.93
C SER A 176 -0.11 -16.10 -1.60
N VAL A 177 0.61 -15.73 -0.54
CA VAL A 177 1.79 -16.49 -0.04
C VAL A 177 1.41 -17.89 0.42
N ARG A 178 0.28 -18.07 1.12
CA ARG A 178 -0.20 -19.39 1.54
C ARG A 178 -0.25 -20.37 0.37
N ARG A 179 -0.88 -19.97 -0.74
CA ARG A 179 -1.00 -20.79 -1.95
C ARG A 179 0.37 -21.17 -2.54
N ILE A 180 1.35 -20.27 -2.45
CA ILE A 180 2.71 -20.52 -2.92
C ILE A 180 3.41 -21.52 -1.99
N ILE A 181 3.28 -21.37 -0.67
CA ILE A 181 3.88 -22.30 0.30
C ILE A 181 3.26 -23.70 0.18
N GLU A 182 1.93 -23.81 0.09
CA GLU A 182 1.24 -25.10 -0.06
C GLU A 182 1.67 -25.85 -1.32
N ARG A 183 2.00 -25.14 -2.41
CA ARG A 183 2.47 -25.75 -3.67
C ARG A 183 3.95 -26.16 -3.65
N ASN A 184 4.79 -25.43 -2.92
CA ASN A 184 6.25 -25.58 -3.01
C ASN A 184 6.90 -26.14 -1.74
N GLY A 185 6.14 -26.30 -0.65
CA GLY A 185 6.63 -26.87 0.61
C GLY A 185 7.68 -26.01 1.34
N TRP A 186 7.59 -24.68 1.21
CA TRP A 186 8.54 -23.77 1.85
C TRP A 186 8.51 -23.87 3.38
N ARG A 187 9.68 -23.74 4.01
CA ARG A 187 9.88 -23.80 5.46
C ARG A 187 10.72 -22.62 5.92
N GLY A 188 10.39 -22.05 7.08
CA GLY A 188 11.12 -20.90 7.62
C GLY A 188 10.24 -20.00 8.46
N ARG A 189 10.64 -18.73 8.57
CA ARG A 189 9.93 -17.75 9.40
C ARG A 189 9.15 -16.71 8.58
N ILE A 190 7.91 -16.47 8.98
CA ILE A 190 7.08 -15.41 8.40
C ILE A 190 6.74 -14.39 9.47
N TRP A 191 7.07 -13.13 9.18
CA TRP A 191 6.73 -11.99 10.03
C TRP A 191 5.54 -11.25 9.43
N CYS A 192 4.48 -11.15 10.22
CA CYS A 192 3.22 -10.56 9.82
C CYS A 192 3.01 -9.21 10.52
N ILE A 193 2.48 -8.22 9.79
CA ILE A 193 2.18 -6.90 10.34
C ILE A 193 1.10 -6.95 11.43
N SER A 194 0.22 -7.95 11.40
CA SER A 194 -0.85 -8.08 12.38
C SER A 194 -1.34 -9.53 12.53
N PRO A 195 -1.96 -9.89 13.67
CA PRO A 195 -2.60 -11.19 13.88
C PRO A 195 -3.60 -11.54 12.77
N ALA A 196 -4.35 -10.55 12.27
CA ALA A 196 -5.33 -10.76 11.23
C ALA A 196 -4.71 -11.19 9.88
N SER A 197 -3.50 -10.73 9.58
CA SER A 197 -2.75 -11.23 8.41
C SER A 197 -2.14 -12.62 8.66
N ALA A 198 -1.63 -12.88 9.86
CA ALA A 198 -1.05 -14.17 10.23
C ALA A 198 -2.07 -15.32 10.26
N ALA A 199 -3.31 -15.04 10.64
CA ALA A 199 -4.38 -16.04 10.70
C ALA A 199 -4.59 -16.79 9.36
N HIS A 200 -4.33 -16.13 8.23
CA HIS A 200 -4.42 -16.77 6.91
C HIS A 200 -3.28 -17.76 6.63
N LEU A 201 -2.19 -17.71 7.39
CA LEU A 201 -1.02 -18.58 7.26
C LEU A 201 -0.97 -19.66 8.36
N SER A 202 -1.90 -19.64 9.31
CA SER A 202 -2.01 -20.66 10.35
C SER A 202 -2.20 -22.06 9.75
N GLY A 203 -1.58 -23.05 10.39
CA GLY A 203 -1.62 -24.46 9.98
C GLY A 203 -0.62 -24.86 8.89
N LEU A 204 0.20 -23.94 8.38
CA LEU A 204 1.28 -24.28 7.46
C LEU A 204 2.39 -25.06 8.18
N GLY A 205 2.71 -26.25 7.68
CA GLY A 205 3.76 -27.10 8.24
C GLY A 205 5.16 -26.54 7.98
N GLY A 206 6.05 -26.61 8.98
CA GLY A 206 7.44 -26.16 8.85
C GLY A 206 7.61 -24.63 8.81
N VAL A 207 6.56 -23.89 9.18
CA VAL A 207 6.56 -22.42 9.22
C VAL A 207 6.44 -21.93 10.66
N THR A 208 7.29 -21.00 11.06
CA THR A 208 7.14 -20.22 12.30
C THR A 208 6.50 -18.87 11.97
N LEU A 209 5.37 -18.57 12.60
CA LEU A 209 4.66 -17.30 12.43
C LEU A 209 4.90 -16.38 13.63
N SER A 210 5.26 -15.14 13.36
CA SER A 210 5.39 -14.08 14.36
C SER A 210 4.60 -12.84 13.91
N CYS A 211 4.01 -12.12 14.85
CA CYS A 211 3.25 -10.89 14.57
C CYS A 211 3.90 -9.68 15.24
N ALA A 212 3.88 -8.54 14.54
CA ALA A 212 4.24 -7.27 15.14
C ALA A 212 3.26 -6.90 16.26
N ALA A 213 3.75 -6.24 17.31
CA ALA A 213 2.91 -5.78 18.42
C ALA A 213 1.89 -4.72 17.98
N GLU A 214 2.26 -3.93 16.96
CA GLU A 214 1.42 -2.92 16.35
C GLU A 214 1.44 -3.06 14.83
N PRO A 215 0.36 -2.70 14.13
CA PRO A 215 0.24 -2.84 12.68
C PRO A 215 1.03 -1.76 11.91
N THR A 216 2.27 -1.51 12.29
CA THR A 216 3.16 -0.51 11.68
C THR A 216 4.34 -1.17 10.99
N GLU A 217 4.84 -0.52 9.93
CA GLU A 217 6.05 -0.99 9.24
C GLU A 217 7.27 -0.98 10.16
N ALA A 218 7.35 -0.05 11.11
CA ALA A 218 8.43 0.01 12.10
C ALA A 218 8.41 -1.21 13.03
N ALA A 219 7.26 -1.50 13.65
CA ALA A 219 7.12 -2.65 14.54
C ALA A 219 7.38 -3.98 13.82
N LEU A 220 6.95 -4.12 12.56
CA LEU A 220 7.23 -5.30 11.74
C LEU A 220 8.73 -5.47 11.46
N LEU A 221 9.43 -4.41 11.08
CA LEU A 221 10.87 -4.50 10.80
C LEU A 221 11.70 -4.67 12.08
N ASP A 222 11.27 -4.10 13.20
CA ASP A 222 11.91 -4.35 14.49
C ASP A 222 11.71 -5.80 14.94
N LEU A 223 10.55 -6.40 14.64
CA LEU A 223 10.33 -7.84 14.84
C LEU A 223 11.29 -8.68 14.00
N VAL A 224 11.46 -8.33 12.71
CA VAL A 224 12.47 -8.97 11.85
C VAL A 224 13.85 -8.84 12.50
N ARG A 225 14.24 -7.65 12.96
CA ARG A 225 15.56 -7.44 13.61
C ARG A 225 15.81 -8.36 14.79
N ARG A 226 14.80 -8.53 15.67
CA ARG A 226 14.91 -9.34 16.89
C ARG A 226 15.01 -10.84 16.61
N GLU A 227 14.36 -11.29 15.54
CA GLU A 227 14.15 -12.71 15.30
C GLU A 227 14.96 -13.29 14.14
N ALA A 228 15.43 -12.44 13.23
CA ALA A 228 16.25 -12.82 12.10
C ALA A 228 17.63 -13.25 12.59
N LEU A 229 18.02 -14.50 12.29
CA LEU A 229 19.37 -14.98 12.59
C LEU A 229 20.40 -14.22 11.75
N PRO A 230 21.52 -13.75 12.34
CA PRO A 230 22.62 -13.15 11.60
C PRO A 230 23.36 -14.24 10.81
N THR A 231 22.86 -14.56 9.63
CA THR A 231 23.59 -15.38 8.65
C THR A 231 24.07 -14.50 7.51
N ARG A 232 25.33 -14.61 7.11
CA ARG A 232 25.83 -13.90 5.93
C ARG A 232 25.13 -14.45 4.68
N TRP A 233 24.40 -13.59 3.99
CA TRP A 233 23.96 -13.88 2.63
C TRP A 233 25.18 -13.76 1.71
N PRO A 234 25.52 -14.76 0.88
CA PRO A 234 26.66 -14.64 -0.01
C PRO A 234 26.42 -13.50 -1.01
N ALA A 235 27.40 -12.61 -1.12
CA ALA A 235 27.35 -11.43 -1.99
C ALA A 235 27.15 -11.79 -3.48
N GLU A 236 27.42 -13.04 -3.85
CA GLU A 236 27.44 -13.54 -5.24
C GLU A 236 26.06 -13.73 -5.88
N ALA A 237 24.97 -13.80 -5.11
CA ALA A 237 23.61 -13.84 -5.66
C ALA A 237 23.15 -12.50 -6.28
N THR A 238 24.02 -11.49 -6.32
CA THR A 238 23.79 -10.21 -7.01
C THR A 238 24.27 -10.20 -8.48
N ALA A 239 24.88 -11.30 -8.96
CA ALA A 239 25.49 -11.35 -10.29
C ALA A 239 24.49 -11.39 -11.47
N ASP A 240 23.23 -11.82 -11.27
CA ASP A 240 22.20 -11.82 -12.33
C ASP A 240 21.46 -10.47 -12.46
N ARG A 241 22.23 -9.38 -12.46
CA ARG A 241 21.74 -8.01 -12.73
C ARG A 241 21.16 -7.82 -14.14
N LYS A 242 21.23 -8.80 -15.03
CA LYS A 242 20.68 -8.73 -16.40
C LYS A 242 19.20 -9.14 -16.52
N ALA A 243 18.60 -9.77 -15.51
CA ALA A 243 17.19 -10.20 -15.56
C ALA A 243 16.20 -9.20 -14.93
N LEU A 244 16.68 -8.13 -14.29
CA LEU A 244 15.84 -7.14 -13.59
C LEU A 244 15.90 -5.77 -14.28
N LEU A 245 15.55 -5.73 -15.57
CA LEU A 245 15.17 -4.48 -16.23
C LEU A 245 13.69 -4.18 -15.93
N PRO A 246 13.30 -2.90 -15.82
CA PRO A 246 11.98 -2.53 -15.34
C PRO A 246 10.91 -2.96 -16.35
N VAL A 247 9.78 -3.45 -15.83
CA VAL A 247 8.52 -3.48 -16.54
C VAL A 247 8.33 -2.12 -17.20
N ARG A 248 8.41 -2.05 -18.54
CA ARG A 248 7.89 -0.91 -19.29
C ARG A 248 6.42 -0.83 -18.95
N MET A 249 6.04 0.18 -18.16
CA MET A 249 4.65 0.61 -18.08
C MET A 249 4.20 0.90 -19.51
N PRO A 250 3.08 0.34 -20.01
CA PRO A 250 2.50 0.83 -21.24
C PRO A 250 2.10 2.29 -20.97
N ILE A 251 2.75 3.23 -21.65
CA ILE A 251 2.23 4.58 -21.79
C ILE A 251 1.01 4.44 -22.71
N SER A 252 -0.16 4.13 -22.15
CA SER A 252 -1.42 4.32 -22.85
C SER A 252 -1.78 5.80 -22.73
N GLY A 253 -2.07 6.41 -23.87
CA GLY A 253 -2.47 7.82 -23.96
C GLY A 253 -1.55 8.62 -24.88
N ARG A 254 -1.79 8.52 -26.19
CA ARG A 254 -1.39 9.59 -27.12
C ARG A 254 -2.04 10.88 -26.61
N ILE A 255 -1.25 11.80 -26.08
CA ILE A 255 -1.68 13.19 -25.95
C ILE A 255 -1.91 13.67 -27.39
N ARG A 256 -3.18 13.89 -27.78
CA ARG A 256 -3.47 14.72 -28.94
C ARG A 256 -2.89 16.11 -28.65
N PRO A 257 -2.00 16.66 -29.48
CA PRO A 257 -1.64 18.06 -29.33
C PRO A 257 -2.90 18.91 -29.47
N LEU A 258 -3.09 19.83 -28.53
CA LEU A 258 -4.05 20.93 -28.64
C LEU A 258 -3.81 21.64 -30.00
N PRO A 259 -4.85 21.99 -30.77
CA PRO A 259 -4.65 22.81 -31.95
C PRO A 259 -4.01 24.12 -31.53
N ALA A 260 -2.94 24.50 -32.23
CA ALA A 260 -2.31 25.80 -32.08
C ALA A 260 -3.38 26.87 -32.35
N ASN A 261 -3.53 27.81 -31.41
CA ASN A 261 -4.21 29.07 -31.69
C ASN A 261 -3.33 29.83 -32.69
N ASP A 262 -3.68 29.77 -33.98
CA ASP A 262 -3.23 30.76 -34.94
C ASP A 262 -3.88 32.11 -34.56
N PRO A 263 -3.12 33.18 -34.33
CA PRO A 263 -3.70 34.52 -34.30
C PRO A 263 -4.17 34.87 -35.71
N ALA A 264 -5.46 35.16 -35.85
CA ALA A 264 -6.03 35.69 -37.08
C ALA A 264 -5.24 36.94 -37.55
N PRO A 265 -5.03 37.13 -38.86
CA PRO A 265 -4.46 38.37 -39.37
C PRO A 265 -5.43 39.52 -39.08
N LEU A 266 -4.88 40.61 -38.55
CA LEU A 266 -5.54 41.91 -38.50
C LEU A 266 -5.64 42.43 -39.94
N ASP A 267 -6.87 42.54 -40.43
CA ASP A 267 -7.25 43.50 -41.47
C ASP A 267 -7.92 44.71 -40.80
#